data_AF-A0A6P0MIX8-F1
#
_entry.id   AF-A0A6P0MIX8-F1
#
_cell.length_a   1.000
_cell.length_b   1.000
_cell.length_c   1.000
_cell.angle_alpha   90.00
_cell.angle_beta   90.00
_cell.angle_gamma   90.00
#
_symmetry.space_group_name_H-M   'P 1'
#
loop_
_entity.id
_entity.type
_entity.pdbx_description
1 polymer ?
#
loop_
_entity_poly.entity_id
_entity_poly.type
_entity_poly.pdbx_seq_one_letter_code
_entity_poly.pdbx_strand_id
1 'polypeptide(L)'
;MSFTLSSTIFFSFPGRNFFVCRCTSLLLAIFSLEAAIRVELLQAQPITPAADGTGTVVTTEGNQFQIDGGSLSADGVNLFHSFEKFGLDSAQVANFLSSPEIQNILGRVVSGEPSIINGLIQVSEGNSNLFLMNPAGIIFGQDASLNVPADFFATTATGIGFGEDNWFNAFGNNNYQNLIGTPSQFAFDLSQPGSIINAGSLGVQPGQNLSLLGGNVINTGEITGLGGNITIAAIPGENLVRITQTGHLLSLEIEPSRDSGGQMVAMNPLDLPALLTGPLQGVKTGLSLTSSGEVQLINSGTT
;
A
#
# COMPACT_ATOMS: atom_id res chain seq x y z
N MET A 1 -7.76 74.90 32.13
CA MET A 1 -7.02 74.28 33.25
C MET A 1 -5.68 73.79 32.71
N SER A 2 -4.58 74.34 33.26
CA SER A 2 -3.13 74.02 33.12
C SER A 2 -2.58 73.66 31.72
N PHE A 3 -2.00 74.61 30.95
CA PHE A 3 -0.61 75.16 30.96
C PHE A 3 0.48 74.11 30.71
N THR A 4 1.23 74.15 29.59
CA THR A 4 2.45 74.99 29.45
C THR A 4 2.78 75.47 28.01
N LEU A 5 3.34 76.68 27.94
CA LEU A 5 3.87 77.42 26.78
C LEU A 5 5.22 76.86 26.28
N SER A 6 5.58 77.14 25.01
CA SER A 6 6.76 77.97 24.66
C SER A 6 6.88 78.10 23.13
N SER A 7 6.50 79.23 22.53
CA SER A 7 7.33 80.41 22.20
C SER A 7 8.07 80.32 20.86
N THR A 8 7.63 81.15 19.92
CA THR A 8 8.27 81.48 18.64
C THR A 8 9.49 82.38 18.87
N ILE A 9 10.59 82.14 18.15
CA ILE A 9 11.67 83.14 17.96
C ILE A 9 12.03 83.17 16.47
N PHE A 10 11.80 84.31 15.83
CA PHE A 10 12.37 84.69 14.54
C PHE A 10 13.61 85.55 14.80
N PHE A 11 14.74 85.25 14.15
CA PHE A 11 15.82 86.20 13.94
C PHE A 11 16.21 86.22 12.47
N SER A 12 16.48 87.45 12.01
CA SER A 12 16.79 87.86 10.64
C SER A 12 18.29 87.84 10.37
N PHE A 13 18.61 87.79 9.07
CA PHE A 13 19.81 88.22 8.33
C PHE A 13 20.70 87.15 7.67
N PRO A 14 21.20 87.42 6.43
CA PRO A 14 21.76 86.44 5.52
C PRO A 14 23.27 86.30 5.67
N GLY A 15 23.78 85.08 5.50
CA GLY A 15 25.21 84.87 5.24
C GLY A 15 25.78 83.59 5.83
N ARG A 16 26.10 82.64 4.94
CA ARG A 16 27.00 81.47 5.08
C ARG A 16 26.43 80.20 5.74
N ASN A 17 26.26 79.22 4.86
CA ASN A 17 26.36 77.76 4.96
C ASN A 17 26.56 77.15 6.36
N PHE A 18 25.72 76.17 6.72
CA PHE A 18 26.11 74.76 6.94
C PHE A 18 24.87 73.85 7.14
N PHE A 19 24.91 72.70 6.46
CA PHE A 19 24.37 71.37 6.76
C PHE A 19 22.92 71.13 7.26
N VAL A 20 22.23 70.31 6.44
CA VAL A 20 21.37 69.14 6.76
C VAL A 20 20.11 69.39 7.59
N CYS A 21 18.93 69.16 6.96
CA CYS A 21 17.95 68.21 7.48
C CYS A 21 16.79 67.96 6.50
N ARG A 22 16.50 66.67 6.26
CA ARG A 22 15.20 66.07 5.90
C ARG A 22 14.53 66.47 4.58
N CYS A 23 14.80 65.67 3.56
CA CYS A 23 13.85 65.40 2.49
C CYS A 23 13.06 64.13 2.87
N THR A 24 11.77 64.28 3.17
CA THR A 24 10.81 63.19 3.34
C THR A 24 10.61 62.49 2.00
N SER A 25 11.24 61.33 1.82
CA SER A 25 10.99 60.47 0.65
C SER A 25 10.08 59.31 1.06
N LEU A 26 8.93 59.30 0.40
CA LEU A 26 7.94 58.24 0.29
C LEU A 26 8.63 56.90 -0.05
N LEU A 27 8.56 55.91 0.83
CA LEU A 27 9.01 54.54 0.56
C LEU A 27 7.77 53.67 0.32
N LEU A 28 7.51 53.38 -0.95
CA LEU A 28 6.59 52.33 -1.38
C LEU A 28 7.21 50.97 -1.01
N ALA A 29 6.71 50.32 0.03
CA ALA A 29 7.12 48.95 0.36
C ALA A 29 6.43 47.98 -0.61
N ILE A 30 7.15 47.57 -1.66
CA ILE A 30 6.77 46.42 -2.47
C ILE A 30 7.14 45.18 -1.66
N PHE A 31 6.18 44.64 -0.92
CA PHE A 31 6.30 43.32 -0.31
C PHE A 31 6.13 42.28 -1.43
N SER A 32 7.24 41.82 -1.99
CA SER A 32 7.29 40.63 -2.84
C SER A 32 6.93 39.43 -1.97
N LEU A 33 5.68 38.98 -2.07
CA LEU A 33 5.20 37.76 -1.41
C LEU A 33 5.64 36.56 -2.24
N GLU A 34 6.89 36.13 -2.05
CA GLU A 34 7.38 34.88 -2.61
C GLU A 34 6.79 33.73 -1.78
N ALA A 35 5.68 33.16 -2.28
CA ALA A 35 5.16 31.90 -1.77
C ALA A 35 6.14 30.79 -2.18
N ALA A 36 7.05 30.42 -1.26
CA ALA A 36 7.83 29.21 -1.39
C ALA A 36 6.85 28.02 -1.34
N ILE A 37 6.54 27.45 -2.52
CA ILE A 37 5.86 26.17 -2.63
C ILE A 37 6.82 25.13 -2.04
N ARG A 38 6.56 24.72 -0.79
CA ARG A 38 7.23 23.56 -0.21
C ARG A 38 6.63 22.33 -0.89
N VAL A 39 7.36 21.77 -1.85
CA VAL A 39 7.08 20.41 -2.31
C VAL A 39 7.58 19.50 -1.20
N GLU A 40 6.67 19.05 -0.33
CA GLU A 40 6.98 17.99 0.62
C GLU A 40 7.14 16.71 -0.19
N LEU A 41 8.39 16.29 -0.39
CA LEU A 41 8.68 14.96 -0.90
C LEU A 41 8.11 13.97 0.13
N LEU A 42 7.20 13.08 -0.27
CA LEU A 42 6.72 11.99 0.59
C LEU A 42 7.95 11.16 0.99
N GLN A 43 8.47 11.39 2.20
CA GLN A 43 9.47 10.52 2.81
C GLN A 43 8.78 9.20 3.15
N ALA A 44 9.46 8.08 2.93
CA ALA A 44 8.95 6.82 3.42
C ALA A 44 8.98 6.85 4.96
N GLN A 45 8.00 6.19 5.57
CA GLN A 45 8.00 6.03 7.02
C GLN A 45 8.83 4.81 7.39
N PRO A 46 9.67 4.86 8.44
CA PRO A 46 10.52 3.75 8.81
C PRO A 46 9.71 2.54 9.26
N ILE A 47 10.28 1.35 9.08
CA ILE A 47 9.63 0.09 9.46
C ILE A 47 9.42 0.05 10.98
N THR A 48 8.18 -0.12 11.39
CA THR A 48 7.77 -0.16 12.80
C THR A 48 6.97 -1.45 13.05
N PRO A 49 7.41 -2.34 13.96
CA PRO A 49 6.66 -3.55 14.28
C PRO A 49 5.35 -3.22 14.99
N ALA A 50 4.32 -4.04 14.78
CA ALA A 50 3.05 -3.89 15.48
C ALA A 50 3.09 -4.48 16.89
N ALA A 51 2.50 -3.78 17.86
CA ALA A 51 2.33 -4.26 19.24
C ALA A 51 1.08 -5.14 19.40
N ASP A 52 0.92 -6.17 18.55
CA ASP A 52 -0.28 -7.00 18.45
C ASP A 52 -0.09 -8.47 18.89
N GLY A 53 1.06 -8.77 19.49
CA GLY A 53 1.39 -10.13 19.96
C GLY A 53 2.01 -11.04 18.89
N THR A 54 2.20 -10.57 17.65
CA THR A 54 2.91 -11.34 16.61
C THR A 54 4.38 -11.57 16.96
N GLY A 55 4.97 -10.71 17.79
CA GLY A 55 6.35 -10.85 18.26
C GLY A 55 7.40 -10.43 17.22
N THR A 56 7.02 -9.65 16.21
CA THR A 56 7.97 -9.10 15.22
C THR A 56 8.96 -8.16 15.90
N VAL A 57 10.24 -8.39 15.63
CA VAL A 57 11.34 -7.56 16.11
C VAL A 57 12.00 -6.90 14.91
N VAL A 58 12.23 -5.59 15.02
CA VAL A 58 12.96 -4.82 13.99
C VAL A 58 14.14 -4.15 14.66
N THR A 59 15.36 -4.49 14.24
CA THR A 59 16.59 -3.84 14.68
C THR A 59 17.21 -3.06 13.53
N THR A 60 17.69 -1.85 13.81
CA THR A 60 18.30 -1.00 12.79
C THR A 60 19.83 -1.06 12.89
N GLU A 61 20.47 -1.46 11.80
CA GLU A 61 21.92 -1.54 11.66
C GLU A 61 22.37 -0.67 10.48
N GLY A 62 22.73 0.58 10.77
CA GLY A 62 23.00 1.57 9.72
C GLY A 62 21.73 1.86 8.91
N ASN A 63 21.75 1.53 7.61
CA ASN A 63 20.61 1.70 6.71
C ASN A 63 19.76 0.42 6.56
N GLN A 64 20.06 -0.63 7.31
CA GLN A 64 19.35 -1.90 7.22
C GLN A 64 18.42 -2.07 8.41
N PHE A 65 17.18 -2.48 8.13
CA PHE A 65 16.22 -2.96 9.10
C PHE A 65 16.25 -4.49 9.07
N GLN A 66 16.83 -5.09 10.10
CA GLN A 66 16.78 -6.54 10.30
C GLN A 66 15.43 -6.90 10.92
N ILE A 67 14.67 -7.74 10.24
CA ILE A 67 13.34 -8.19 10.64
C ILE A 67 13.46 -9.64 11.10
N ASP A 68 13.20 -9.86 12.37
CA ASP A 68 13.34 -11.14 13.07
C ASP A 68 12.16 -11.39 14.02
N GLY A 69 12.22 -12.45 14.80
CA GLY A 69 11.18 -12.88 15.71
C GLY A 69 9.96 -13.34 14.92
N GLY A 70 8.78 -12.84 15.29
CA GLY A 70 7.53 -13.22 14.65
C GLY A 70 6.91 -14.47 15.27
N SER A 71 5.87 -14.98 14.61
CA SER A 71 5.11 -16.14 15.04
C SER A 71 5.20 -17.24 14.01
N LEU A 72 5.33 -18.49 14.46
CA LEU A 72 5.38 -19.66 13.57
C LEU A 72 4.02 -20.36 13.51
N SER A 73 3.75 -20.99 12.37
CA SER A 73 2.72 -22.03 12.24
C SER A 73 3.10 -23.30 13.01
N ALA A 74 2.13 -24.17 13.30
CA ALA A 74 2.39 -25.39 14.08
C ALA A 74 3.29 -26.42 13.36
N ASP A 75 3.31 -26.40 12.03
CA ASP A 75 4.25 -27.18 11.20
C ASP A 75 5.63 -26.52 11.06
N GLY A 76 5.78 -25.28 11.53
CA GLY A 76 7.05 -24.54 11.56
C GLY A 76 7.51 -24.01 10.20
N VAL A 77 6.70 -24.07 9.15
CA VAL A 77 7.12 -23.68 7.78
C VAL A 77 6.69 -22.26 7.38
N ASN A 78 5.76 -21.65 8.12
CA ASN A 78 5.27 -20.29 7.86
C ASN A 78 5.68 -19.36 9.02
N LEU A 79 6.36 -18.28 8.68
CA LEU A 79 6.79 -17.23 9.59
C LEU A 79 5.98 -15.95 9.37
N PHE A 80 5.32 -15.47 10.41
CA PHE A 80 4.43 -14.32 10.34
C PHE A 80 5.03 -13.10 11.02
N HIS A 81 4.99 -11.96 10.32
CA HIS A 81 5.34 -10.65 10.84
C HIS A 81 4.19 -9.65 10.70
N SER A 82 4.12 -8.71 11.64
CA SER A 82 3.11 -7.66 11.68
C SER A 82 3.76 -6.31 11.91
N PHE A 83 3.39 -5.33 11.10
CA PHE A 83 3.97 -3.99 11.09
C PHE A 83 2.87 -2.94 11.25
N GLU A 84 3.14 -1.91 12.04
CA GLU A 84 2.35 -0.68 11.98
C GLU A 84 2.65 0.07 10.70
N LYS A 85 3.94 0.25 10.38
CA LYS A 85 4.40 0.94 9.18
C LYS A 85 5.47 0.10 8.52
N PHE A 86 5.40 0.00 7.19
CA PHE A 86 6.42 -0.68 6.40
C PHE A 86 6.76 0.21 5.20
N GLY A 87 7.86 0.93 5.31
CA GLY A 87 8.37 1.79 4.26
C GLY A 87 9.90 1.84 4.27
N LEU A 88 10.46 2.20 3.13
CA LEU A 88 11.90 2.33 2.91
C LEU A 88 12.19 3.58 2.09
N ASP A 89 13.16 4.37 2.52
CA ASP A 89 13.79 5.39 1.69
C ASP A 89 14.87 4.78 0.79
N SER A 90 15.37 5.61 -0.14
CA SER A 90 16.49 5.26 -1.02
C SER A 90 17.70 4.80 -0.20
N ALA A 91 18.36 3.75 -0.68
CA ALA A 91 19.49 3.06 -0.03
C ALA A 91 19.20 2.41 1.33
N GLN A 92 17.94 2.37 1.79
CA GLN A 92 17.55 1.54 2.93
C GLN A 92 17.23 0.11 2.48
N VAL A 93 17.43 -0.83 3.41
CA VAL A 93 17.19 -2.26 3.19
C VAL A 93 16.22 -2.79 4.25
N ALA A 94 15.17 -3.47 3.83
CA ALA A 94 14.40 -4.37 4.70
C ALA A 94 14.95 -5.78 4.51
N ASN A 95 15.61 -6.34 5.53
CA ASN A 95 16.15 -7.68 5.48
C ASN A 95 15.34 -8.60 6.39
N PHE A 96 14.58 -9.51 5.80
CA PHE A 96 13.87 -10.56 6.52
C PHE A 96 14.84 -11.71 6.83
N LEU A 97 15.06 -11.97 8.11
CA LEU A 97 15.84 -13.12 8.55
C LEU A 97 14.97 -14.37 8.50
N SER A 98 15.45 -15.37 7.76
CA SER A 98 14.79 -16.65 7.61
C SER A 98 15.63 -17.79 8.20
N SER A 99 15.15 -19.01 8.04
CA SER A 99 15.93 -20.23 8.28
C SER A 99 15.62 -21.29 7.21
N PRO A 100 16.43 -22.36 7.10
CA PRO A 100 16.18 -23.44 6.13
C PRO A 100 14.83 -24.13 6.27
N GLU A 101 14.22 -24.10 7.46
CA GLU A 101 12.92 -24.71 7.75
C GLU A 101 11.74 -23.85 7.27
N ILE A 102 11.94 -22.53 7.16
CA ILE A 102 10.90 -21.59 6.75
C ILE A 102 10.72 -21.63 5.23
N GLN A 103 9.52 -21.97 4.80
CA GLN A 103 9.13 -21.96 3.38
C GLN A 103 8.49 -20.63 2.99
N ASN A 104 7.73 -20.01 3.88
CA ASN A 104 7.04 -18.75 3.59
C ASN A 104 7.20 -17.75 4.73
N ILE A 105 7.54 -16.52 4.37
CA ILE A 105 7.50 -15.36 5.25
C ILE A 105 6.32 -14.50 4.84
N LEU A 106 5.42 -14.19 5.78
CA LEU A 106 4.23 -13.40 5.54
C LEU A 106 4.25 -12.15 6.43
N GLY A 107 4.39 -10.98 5.82
CA GLY A 107 4.32 -9.68 6.48
C GLY A 107 2.98 -8.99 6.23
N ARG A 108 2.32 -8.50 7.28
CA ARG A 108 1.13 -7.64 7.18
C ARG A 108 1.39 -6.23 7.71
N VAL A 109 0.73 -5.23 7.12
CA VAL A 109 0.68 -3.86 7.64
C VAL A 109 -0.71 -3.55 8.17
N VAL A 110 -0.82 -3.09 9.43
CA VAL A 110 -2.10 -3.00 10.15
C VAL A 110 -2.60 -1.56 10.40
N SER A 111 -1.81 -0.52 10.12
CA SER A 111 -2.16 0.87 10.44
C SER A 111 -3.22 1.50 9.54
N GLY A 112 -3.51 0.89 8.39
CA GLY A 112 -4.34 1.50 7.35
C GLY A 112 -3.63 2.57 6.52
N GLU A 113 -2.32 2.74 6.69
CA GLU A 113 -1.48 3.59 5.83
C GLU A 113 -0.83 2.77 4.70
N PRO A 114 -0.69 3.33 3.48
CA PRO A 114 -0.02 2.63 2.39
C PRO A 114 1.49 2.50 2.65
N SER A 115 2.07 1.42 2.14
CA SER A 115 3.51 1.19 2.18
C SER A 115 4.21 1.95 1.07
N ILE A 116 5.20 2.79 1.41
CA ILE A 116 6.05 3.49 0.44
C ILE A 116 7.45 2.87 0.52
N ILE A 117 7.83 2.13 -0.50
CA ILE A 117 9.04 1.33 -0.54
C ILE A 117 9.91 1.85 -1.67
N ASN A 118 10.90 2.66 -1.35
CA ASN A 118 11.88 3.19 -2.30
C ASN A 118 13.29 2.66 -1.97
N GLY A 119 13.43 1.36 -1.69
CA GLY A 119 14.69 0.75 -1.30
C GLY A 119 14.71 -0.75 -1.61
N LEU A 120 15.65 -1.48 -1.00
CA LEU A 120 15.82 -2.91 -1.22
C LEU A 120 14.99 -3.74 -0.24
N ILE A 121 14.19 -4.67 -0.74
CA ILE A 121 13.63 -5.75 0.08
C ILE A 121 14.47 -7.01 -0.15
N GLN A 122 14.90 -7.64 0.94
CA GLN A 122 15.75 -8.82 0.91
C GLN A 122 15.25 -9.89 1.89
N VAL A 123 15.48 -11.15 1.54
CA VAL A 123 15.41 -12.28 2.48
C VAL A 123 16.81 -12.90 2.57
N SER A 124 17.29 -13.14 3.79
CA SER A 124 18.57 -13.81 4.04
C SER A 124 18.39 -15.06 4.90
N GLU A 125 19.44 -15.89 4.97
CA GLU A 125 19.53 -17.07 5.85
C GLU A 125 18.56 -18.23 5.56
N GLY A 126 17.79 -18.13 4.47
CA GLY A 126 16.91 -19.20 3.99
C GLY A 126 16.56 -19.04 2.51
N ASN A 127 15.70 -19.94 2.01
CA ASN A 127 15.18 -19.92 0.64
C ASN A 127 13.65 -19.85 0.65
N SER A 128 13.13 -18.82 1.31
CA SER A 128 11.70 -18.68 1.59
C SER A 128 11.01 -17.74 0.60
N ASN A 129 9.75 -18.03 0.31
CA ASN A 129 8.85 -17.10 -0.39
C ASN A 129 8.54 -15.91 0.53
N LEU A 130 8.32 -14.74 -0.05
CA LEU A 130 7.95 -13.53 0.69
C LEU A 130 6.58 -13.01 0.23
N PHE A 131 5.65 -12.91 1.18
CA PHE A 131 4.33 -12.33 0.99
C PHE A 131 4.22 -11.03 1.79
N LEU A 132 3.91 -9.93 1.11
CA LEU A 132 3.65 -8.63 1.73
C LEU A 132 2.19 -8.23 1.48
N MET A 133 1.44 -8.07 2.57
CA MET A 133 0.03 -7.71 2.56
C MET A 133 -0.19 -6.33 3.18
N ASN A 134 -0.72 -5.40 2.41
CA ASN A 134 -1.18 -4.11 2.92
C ASN A 134 -2.48 -3.69 2.19
N PRO A 135 -3.65 -3.82 2.84
CA PRO A 135 -4.93 -3.43 2.24
C PRO A 135 -5.01 -1.95 1.84
N ALA A 136 -4.24 -1.06 2.47
CA ALA A 136 -4.22 0.36 2.15
C ALA A 136 -3.47 0.69 0.85
N GLY A 137 -2.64 -0.22 0.36
CA GLY A 137 -1.87 -0.07 -0.87
C GLY A 137 -0.36 -0.17 -0.68
N ILE A 138 0.34 -0.37 -1.79
CA ILE A 138 1.80 -0.53 -1.82
C ILE A 138 2.35 0.27 -3.00
N ILE A 139 3.35 1.11 -2.74
CA ILE A 139 4.03 1.93 -3.74
C ILE A 139 5.50 1.52 -3.73
N PHE A 140 5.95 0.87 -4.80
CA PHE A 140 7.36 0.66 -5.07
C PHE A 140 7.90 1.87 -5.85
N GLY A 141 8.74 2.66 -5.19
CA GLY A 141 9.40 3.83 -5.75
C GLY A 141 10.48 3.49 -6.79
N GLN A 142 11.11 4.51 -7.37
CA GLN A 142 12.08 4.33 -8.46
C GLN A 142 13.33 3.55 -8.05
N ASP A 143 13.74 3.64 -6.78
CA ASP A 143 14.89 2.91 -6.24
C ASP A 143 14.49 1.55 -5.65
N ALA A 144 13.21 1.16 -5.78
CA ALA A 144 12.73 -0.12 -5.27
C ALA A 144 13.34 -1.28 -6.04
N SER A 145 13.87 -2.25 -5.30
CA SER A 145 14.43 -3.48 -5.85
C SER A 145 14.21 -4.66 -4.90
N LEU A 146 14.33 -5.87 -5.45
CA LEU A 146 14.15 -7.12 -4.72
C LEU A 146 15.44 -7.95 -4.77
N ASN A 147 15.82 -8.52 -3.63
CA ASN A 147 16.82 -9.58 -3.52
C ASN A 147 16.21 -10.73 -2.71
N VAL A 148 15.30 -11.45 -3.34
CA VAL A 148 14.56 -12.56 -2.72
C VAL A 148 14.94 -13.89 -3.39
N PRO A 149 15.17 -14.96 -2.62
CA PRO A 149 15.69 -16.21 -3.15
C PRO A 149 14.61 -17.09 -3.82
N ALA A 150 13.34 -16.91 -3.44
CA ALA A 150 12.18 -17.64 -3.96
C ALA A 150 11.06 -16.70 -4.45
N ASP A 151 9.79 -17.14 -4.42
CA ASP A 151 8.66 -16.37 -4.95
C ASP A 151 8.38 -15.09 -4.15
N PHE A 152 7.93 -14.04 -4.85
CA PHE A 152 7.49 -12.78 -4.24
C PHE A 152 6.02 -12.49 -4.53
N PHE A 153 5.27 -12.16 -3.48
CA PHE A 153 3.88 -11.76 -3.55
C PHE A 153 3.69 -10.41 -2.85
N ALA A 154 3.15 -9.43 -3.56
CA ALA A 154 2.67 -8.19 -2.96
C ALA A 154 1.16 -8.08 -3.21
N THR A 155 0.39 -7.87 -2.14
CA THR A 155 -1.06 -7.87 -2.23
C THR A 155 -1.73 -6.78 -1.40
N THR A 156 -2.85 -6.27 -1.88
CA THR A 156 -3.77 -5.40 -1.11
C THR A 156 -5.02 -6.15 -0.64
N ALA A 157 -4.96 -7.49 -0.66
CA ALA A 157 -5.93 -8.36 -0.02
C ALA A 157 -6.05 -8.04 1.47
N THR A 158 -7.21 -8.32 2.05
CA THR A 158 -7.50 -8.28 3.49
C THR A 158 -7.15 -9.57 4.19
N GLY A 159 -6.92 -10.66 3.44
CA GLY A 159 -6.46 -11.92 4.01
C GLY A 159 -5.77 -12.83 3.00
N ILE A 160 -4.88 -13.67 3.52
CA ILE A 160 -4.20 -14.75 2.79
C ILE A 160 -4.64 -16.08 3.40
N GLY A 161 -5.22 -16.96 2.59
CA GLY A 161 -5.80 -18.23 3.04
C GLY A 161 -4.89 -19.43 2.81
N PHE A 162 -4.99 -20.38 3.74
CA PHE A 162 -4.24 -21.65 3.79
C PHE A 162 -5.17 -22.86 3.55
N GLY A 163 -6.41 -22.64 3.10
CA GLY A 163 -7.45 -23.66 3.00
C GLY A 163 -8.22 -23.89 4.31
N GLU A 164 -9.35 -24.62 4.21
CA GLU A 164 -10.20 -25.00 5.35
C GLU A 164 -10.58 -23.85 6.30
N ASP A 165 -10.91 -22.68 5.74
CA ASP A 165 -11.25 -21.44 6.48
C ASP A 165 -10.14 -20.89 7.40
N ASN A 166 -8.89 -21.26 7.15
CA ASN A 166 -7.74 -20.70 7.85
C ASN A 166 -7.19 -19.47 7.12
N TRP A 167 -7.24 -18.31 7.78
CA TRP A 167 -6.90 -17.01 7.20
C TRP A 167 -5.86 -16.27 8.01
N PHE A 168 -4.80 -15.83 7.34
CA PHE A 168 -3.94 -14.76 7.81
C PHE A 168 -4.57 -13.42 7.43
N ASN A 169 -5.24 -12.78 8.38
CA ASN A 169 -5.98 -11.54 8.18
C ASN A 169 -5.07 -10.32 8.38
N ALA A 170 -5.29 -9.28 7.58
CA ALA A 170 -4.67 -7.97 7.75
C ALA A 170 -5.23 -7.24 8.98
N PHE A 171 -6.51 -7.48 9.31
CA PHE A 171 -7.19 -6.83 10.42
C PHE A 171 -7.52 -7.84 11.53
N GLY A 172 -7.46 -7.38 12.78
CA GLY A 172 -7.76 -8.22 13.95
C GLY A 172 -6.68 -9.24 14.28
N ASN A 173 -7.08 -10.25 15.05
CA ASN A 173 -6.18 -11.27 15.58
C ASN A 173 -6.07 -12.46 14.62
N ASN A 174 -4.91 -13.11 14.61
CA ASN A 174 -4.66 -14.33 13.86
C ASN A 174 -4.33 -15.48 14.81
N ASN A 175 -4.79 -16.67 14.45
CA ASN A 175 -4.35 -17.90 15.10
C ASN A 175 -3.23 -18.54 14.26
N TYR A 176 -2.00 -18.07 14.47
CA TYR A 176 -0.82 -18.49 13.68
C TYR A 176 -0.62 -20.00 13.65
N GLN A 177 -0.92 -20.70 14.74
CA GLN A 177 -0.73 -22.15 14.86
C GLN A 177 -1.59 -22.94 13.86
N ASN A 178 -2.72 -22.39 13.41
CA ASN A 178 -3.62 -23.05 12.45
C ASN A 178 -3.28 -22.74 10.97
N LEU A 179 -2.34 -21.84 10.71
CA LEU A 179 -1.96 -21.41 9.35
C LEU A 179 -0.87 -22.33 8.78
N ILE A 180 -1.23 -23.59 8.59
CA ILE A 180 -0.36 -24.71 8.21
C ILE A 180 -0.36 -24.87 6.67
N GLY A 181 0.77 -25.29 6.09
CA GLY A 181 0.87 -25.55 4.65
C GLY A 181 1.11 -24.31 3.80
N THR A 182 0.67 -24.34 2.54
CA THR A 182 1.03 -23.31 1.54
C THR A 182 -0.08 -22.27 1.36
N PRO A 183 0.23 -20.96 1.41
CA PRO A 183 -0.73 -19.91 1.07
C PRO A 183 -1.22 -20.05 -0.37
N SER A 184 -2.55 -19.99 -0.59
CA SER A 184 -3.14 -20.18 -1.93
C SER A 184 -4.37 -19.33 -2.22
N GLN A 185 -4.89 -18.60 -1.24
CA GLN A 185 -6.12 -17.80 -1.39
C GLN A 185 -5.88 -16.35 -0.96
N PHE A 186 -6.56 -15.40 -1.59
CA PHE A 186 -6.45 -13.97 -1.33
C PHE A 186 -7.85 -13.33 -1.29
N ALA A 187 -8.28 -12.89 -0.12
CA ALA A 187 -9.58 -12.25 0.07
C ALA A 187 -9.45 -10.72 -0.11
N PHE A 188 -10.33 -10.11 -0.89
CA PHE A 188 -10.42 -8.67 -1.09
C PHE A 188 -11.75 -8.17 -0.51
N ASP A 189 -11.87 -8.12 0.81
CA ASP A 189 -13.15 -7.83 1.48
C ASP A 189 -13.52 -6.34 1.49
N LEU A 190 -12.58 -5.44 1.18
CA LEU A 190 -12.85 -4.01 1.06
C LEU A 190 -13.56 -3.72 -0.25
N SER A 191 -14.63 -2.91 -0.22
CA SER A 191 -15.32 -2.45 -1.44
C SER A 191 -14.42 -1.69 -2.41
N GLN A 192 -13.37 -1.05 -1.89
CA GLN A 192 -12.31 -0.39 -2.64
C GLN A 192 -10.94 -0.80 -2.07
N PRO A 193 -10.35 -1.90 -2.55
CA PRO A 193 -9.03 -2.31 -2.10
C PRO A 193 -7.96 -1.29 -2.54
N GLY A 194 -6.85 -1.26 -1.79
CA GLY A 194 -5.71 -0.41 -2.11
C GLY A 194 -5.13 -0.66 -3.50
N SER A 195 -4.29 0.27 -3.95
CA SER A 195 -3.58 0.14 -5.23
C SER A 195 -2.15 -0.33 -5.02
N ILE A 196 -1.63 -1.10 -5.99
CA ILE A 196 -0.20 -1.38 -6.11
C ILE A 196 0.35 -0.52 -7.25
N ILE A 197 1.38 0.25 -6.97
CA ILE A 197 2.08 1.06 -7.96
C ILE A 197 3.54 0.63 -7.98
N ASN A 198 4.04 0.19 -9.14
CA ASN A 198 5.46 -0.09 -9.33
C ASN A 198 6.11 0.92 -10.27
N ALA A 199 7.05 1.71 -9.74
CA ALA A 199 7.93 2.59 -10.49
C ALA A 199 9.40 2.14 -10.46
N GLY A 200 9.72 1.06 -9.73
CA GLY A 200 11.08 0.54 -9.55
C GLY A 200 11.43 -0.64 -10.47
N SER A 201 12.47 -1.38 -10.10
CA SER A 201 12.94 -2.57 -10.82
C SER A 201 12.76 -3.81 -9.96
N LEU A 202 11.59 -4.45 -10.09
CA LEU A 202 11.25 -5.64 -9.31
C LEU A 202 11.68 -6.90 -10.07
N GLY A 203 12.70 -7.59 -9.56
CA GLY A 203 13.22 -8.81 -10.17
C GLY A 203 13.28 -9.97 -9.18
N VAL A 204 12.90 -11.16 -9.62
CA VAL A 204 13.10 -12.41 -8.87
C VAL A 204 14.13 -13.30 -9.57
N GLN A 205 14.68 -14.25 -8.82
CA GLN A 205 15.64 -15.22 -9.36
C GLN A 205 15.03 -16.07 -10.49
N PRO A 206 15.85 -16.60 -11.42
CA PRO A 206 15.34 -17.44 -12.49
C PRO A 206 14.53 -18.64 -11.98
N GLY A 207 13.38 -18.89 -12.61
CA GLY A 207 12.44 -19.95 -12.24
C GLY A 207 11.47 -19.59 -11.11
N GLN A 208 11.64 -18.43 -10.45
CA GLN A 208 10.75 -17.96 -9.38
C GLN A 208 9.64 -17.06 -9.93
N ASN A 209 8.55 -16.98 -9.18
CA ASN A 209 7.36 -16.21 -9.55
C ASN A 209 7.32 -14.86 -8.84
N LEU A 210 6.73 -13.87 -9.52
CA LEU A 210 6.42 -12.56 -8.96
C LEU A 210 4.94 -12.27 -9.18
N SER A 211 4.21 -11.98 -8.10
CA SER A 211 2.78 -11.66 -8.17
C SER A 211 2.44 -10.33 -7.52
N LEU A 212 1.77 -9.45 -8.26
CA LEU A 212 1.19 -8.20 -7.77
C LEU A 212 -0.33 -8.28 -7.88
N LEU A 213 -1.01 -8.35 -6.72
CA LEU A 213 -2.46 -8.54 -6.62
C LEU A 213 -3.09 -7.35 -5.88
N GLY A 214 -3.71 -6.42 -6.60
CA GLY A 214 -4.21 -5.18 -6.00
C GLY A 214 -5.64 -4.86 -6.41
N GLY A 215 -6.29 -3.93 -5.71
CA GLY A 215 -7.54 -3.32 -6.19
C GLY A 215 -7.36 -2.68 -7.56
N ASN A 216 -6.25 -1.96 -7.71
CA ASN A 216 -5.68 -1.56 -8.99
C ASN A 216 -4.20 -1.89 -8.98
N VAL A 217 -3.63 -2.18 -10.16
CA VAL A 217 -2.18 -2.35 -10.30
C VAL A 217 -1.68 -1.49 -11.46
N ILE A 218 -0.71 -0.63 -11.18
CA ILE A 218 -0.07 0.28 -12.14
C ILE A 218 1.41 -0.03 -12.17
N ASN A 219 1.94 -0.41 -13.33
CA ASN A 219 3.36 -0.63 -13.52
C ASN A 219 3.93 0.39 -14.51
N THR A 220 4.79 1.28 -14.02
CA THR A 220 5.61 2.20 -14.84
C THR A 220 7.10 1.86 -14.81
N GLY A 221 7.51 0.94 -13.93
CA GLY A 221 8.87 0.42 -13.82
C GLY A 221 9.09 -0.90 -14.57
N GLU A 222 10.10 -1.64 -14.15
CA GLU A 222 10.48 -2.94 -14.71
C GLU A 222 10.07 -4.09 -13.79
N ILE A 223 9.63 -5.20 -14.40
CA ILE A 223 9.35 -6.46 -13.70
C ILE A 223 10.05 -7.58 -14.46
N THR A 224 10.93 -8.33 -13.76
CA THR A 224 11.70 -9.44 -14.35
C THR A 224 11.51 -10.74 -13.57
N GLY A 225 11.40 -11.86 -14.31
CA GLY A 225 11.18 -13.19 -13.74
C GLY A 225 11.52 -14.27 -14.77
N LEU A 226 12.81 -14.42 -15.09
CA LEU A 226 13.26 -15.29 -16.18
C LEU A 226 12.90 -16.77 -15.90
N GLY A 227 12.08 -17.37 -16.74
CA GLY A 227 11.70 -18.79 -16.60
C GLY A 227 10.71 -19.09 -15.47
N GLY A 228 10.22 -18.07 -14.76
CA GLY A 228 9.09 -18.16 -13.84
C GLY A 228 7.88 -17.38 -14.36
N ASN A 229 6.84 -17.23 -13.54
CA ASN A 229 5.61 -16.54 -13.91
C ASN A 229 5.54 -15.14 -13.28
N ILE A 230 5.16 -14.16 -14.08
CA ILE A 230 4.80 -12.82 -13.61
C ILE A 230 3.28 -12.70 -13.65
N THR A 231 2.66 -12.48 -12.49
CA THR A 231 1.22 -12.30 -12.37
C THR A 231 0.93 -10.87 -11.94
N ILE A 232 0.12 -10.15 -12.72
CA ILE A 232 -0.37 -8.82 -12.38
C ILE A 232 -1.88 -8.85 -12.52
N ALA A 233 -2.59 -8.68 -11.42
CA ALA A 233 -4.05 -8.74 -11.40
C ALA A 233 -4.64 -7.56 -10.63
N ALA A 234 -5.56 -6.84 -11.29
CA ALA A 234 -6.45 -5.89 -10.64
C ALA A 234 -7.75 -6.63 -10.27
N ILE A 235 -8.07 -6.66 -8.98
CA ILE A 235 -9.15 -7.45 -8.41
C ILE A 235 -10.12 -6.47 -7.75
N PRO A 236 -11.36 -6.35 -8.25
CA PRO A 236 -12.36 -5.49 -7.62
C PRO A 236 -12.58 -5.90 -6.16
N GLY A 237 -13.02 -4.95 -5.34
CA GLY A 237 -13.45 -5.26 -3.98
C GLY A 237 -14.57 -6.30 -3.92
N GLU A 238 -14.74 -6.92 -2.76
CA GLU A 238 -15.75 -7.95 -2.48
C GLU A 238 -15.55 -9.22 -3.32
N ASN A 239 -14.28 -9.62 -3.54
CA ASN A 239 -13.91 -10.81 -4.32
C ASN A 239 -12.92 -11.70 -3.57
N LEU A 240 -12.91 -12.99 -3.92
CA LEU A 240 -11.92 -13.95 -3.48
C LEU A 240 -11.14 -14.48 -4.70
N VAL A 241 -9.81 -14.52 -4.59
CA VAL A 241 -8.94 -15.07 -5.63
C VAL A 241 -8.18 -16.26 -5.09
N ARG A 242 -8.23 -17.38 -5.82
CA ARG A 242 -7.45 -18.58 -5.49
C ARG A 242 -6.38 -18.83 -6.55
N ILE A 243 -5.14 -18.97 -6.11
CA ILE A 243 -3.98 -19.32 -6.92
C ILE A 243 -3.53 -20.72 -6.50
N THR A 244 -3.76 -21.71 -7.35
CA THR A 244 -3.26 -23.08 -7.15
C THR A 244 -1.93 -23.25 -7.87
N GLN A 245 -0.88 -23.68 -7.15
CA GLN A 245 0.44 -23.85 -7.76
C GLN A 245 0.55 -25.11 -8.64
N THR A 246 1.31 -24.95 -9.73
CA THR A 246 1.69 -25.85 -10.85
C THR A 246 0.55 -26.43 -11.71
N GLY A 247 0.12 -25.67 -12.72
CA GLY A 247 -0.60 -26.17 -13.90
C GLY A 247 -2.05 -25.72 -14.09
N HIS A 248 -2.58 -24.81 -13.27
CA HIS A 248 -3.99 -24.42 -13.34
C HIS A 248 -4.24 -22.92 -13.53
N LEU A 249 -5.33 -22.64 -14.26
CA LEU A 249 -5.86 -21.33 -14.60
C LEU A 249 -6.25 -20.55 -13.33
N LEU A 250 -6.05 -19.23 -13.36
CA LEU A 250 -6.61 -18.32 -12.36
C LEU A 250 -8.12 -18.57 -12.25
N SER A 251 -8.59 -18.94 -11.07
CA SER A 251 -10.03 -19.09 -10.79
C SER A 251 -10.45 -17.93 -9.89
N LEU A 252 -11.32 -17.07 -10.42
CA LEU A 252 -12.05 -16.10 -9.61
C LEU A 252 -13.19 -16.86 -8.93
N GLU A 253 -13.23 -16.82 -7.60
CA GLU A 253 -14.27 -17.46 -6.81
C GLU A 253 -15.00 -16.36 -6.04
N ILE A 254 -16.32 -16.25 -6.18
CA ILE A 254 -17.11 -15.24 -5.47
C ILE A 254 -17.64 -15.91 -4.20
N GLU A 255 -16.98 -15.64 -3.08
CA GLU A 255 -17.45 -16.04 -1.75
C GLU A 255 -18.28 -14.93 -1.09
N PRO A 256 -19.17 -15.28 -0.15
CA PRO A 256 -19.96 -14.30 0.59
C PRO A 256 -19.09 -13.27 1.31
N SER A 257 -19.52 -12.01 1.31
CA SER A 257 -18.95 -10.94 2.14
C SER A 257 -18.86 -11.37 3.60
N ARG A 258 -17.74 -11.05 4.27
CA ARG A 258 -17.52 -11.32 5.70
C ARG A 258 -17.75 -10.06 6.53
N ASP A 259 -18.19 -10.22 7.78
CA ASP A 259 -18.39 -9.09 8.69
C ASP A 259 -17.06 -8.58 9.29
N SER A 260 -17.12 -7.49 10.07
CA SER A 260 -15.95 -6.88 10.71
C SER A 260 -15.25 -7.79 11.75
N GLY A 261 -15.82 -8.96 12.06
CA GLY A 261 -15.24 -10.00 12.91
C GLY A 261 -14.66 -11.19 12.12
N GLY A 262 -14.70 -11.15 10.78
CA GLY A 262 -14.20 -12.20 9.91
C GLY A 262 -15.16 -13.38 9.69
N GLN A 263 -16.44 -13.25 10.04
CA GLN A 263 -17.46 -14.30 9.88
C GLN A 263 -18.22 -14.14 8.55
N MET A 264 -18.52 -15.24 7.85
CA MET A 264 -19.24 -15.24 6.57
C MET A 264 -20.70 -14.79 6.73
N VAL A 265 -21.14 -13.81 5.94
CA VAL A 265 -22.55 -13.41 5.81
C VAL A 265 -23.24 -14.35 4.82
N ALA A 266 -24.43 -14.86 5.13
CA ALA A 266 -25.14 -15.79 4.24
C ALA A 266 -25.59 -15.09 2.93
N MET A 267 -25.26 -15.66 1.75
CA MET A 267 -25.69 -15.14 0.43
C MET A 267 -27.10 -15.59 0.06
N ASN A 268 -27.85 -14.72 -0.63
CA ASN A 268 -29.06 -15.09 -1.35
C ASN A 268 -28.70 -15.45 -2.81
N PRO A 269 -29.16 -16.59 -3.37
CA PRO A 269 -28.88 -16.98 -4.76
C PRO A 269 -29.17 -15.93 -5.85
N LEU A 270 -29.99 -14.92 -5.55
CA LEU A 270 -30.29 -13.79 -6.45
C LEU A 270 -29.20 -12.71 -6.50
N ASP A 271 -28.23 -12.74 -5.58
CA ASP A 271 -27.14 -11.75 -5.51
C ASP A 271 -26.01 -12.06 -6.52
N LEU A 272 -25.93 -13.31 -7.00
CA LEU A 272 -24.84 -13.77 -7.87
C LEU A 272 -24.80 -13.05 -9.23
N PRO A 273 -25.92 -12.85 -9.97
CA PRO A 273 -25.90 -12.03 -11.18
C PRO A 273 -25.51 -10.56 -10.92
N ALA A 274 -25.88 -10.01 -9.76
CA ALA A 274 -25.56 -8.63 -9.38
C ALA A 274 -24.06 -8.47 -9.06
N LEU A 275 -23.46 -9.46 -8.38
CA LEU A 275 -22.03 -9.50 -8.07
C LEU A 275 -21.16 -9.71 -9.32
N LEU A 276 -21.64 -10.48 -10.30
CA LEU A 276 -20.96 -10.69 -11.58
C LEU A 276 -21.05 -9.52 -12.55
N THR A 277 -22.01 -8.60 -12.36
CA THR A 277 -22.24 -7.47 -13.28
C THR A 277 -21.94 -6.11 -12.66
N GLY A 278 -21.70 -6.03 -11.35
CA GLY A 278 -21.55 -4.78 -10.61
C GLY A 278 -22.86 -3.97 -10.57
N PRO A 279 -22.93 -2.88 -9.77
CA PRO A 279 -24.06 -1.98 -9.82
C PRO A 279 -24.22 -1.43 -11.25
N LEU A 280 -25.39 -1.70 -11.86
CA LEU A 280 -25.78 -1.40 -13.25
C LEU A 280 -25.88 0.11 -13.59
N GLN A 281 -24.95 0.93 -13.11
CA GLN A 281 -24.81 2.33 -13.51
C GLN A 281 -23.70 2.40 -14.57
N GLY A 282 -24.05 2.12 -15.83
CA GLY A 282 -23.27 2.62 -16.98
C GLY A 282 -22.71 1.58 -17.97
N VAL A 283 -22.76 0.28 -17.68
CA VAL A 283 -22.28 -0.75 -18.63
C VAL A 283 -23.46 -1.33 -19.43
N LYS A 284 -23.57 -0.97 -20.71
CA LYS A 284 -24.49 -1.63 -21.65
C LYS A 284 -23.93 -2.98 -22.03
N THR A 285 -24.23 -4.01 -21.23
CA THR A 285 -23.90 -5.42 -21.52
C THR A 285 -24.75 -6.02 -22.64
N GLY A 286 -25.76 -5.30 -23.12
CA GLY A 286 -26.75 -5.84 -24.06
C GLY A 286 -27.62 -6.94 -23.43
N LEU A 287 -27.62 -7.06 -22.10
CA LEU A 287 -28.39 -8.03 -21.34
C LEU A 287 -29.32 -7.29 -20.36
N SER A 288 -30.57 -7.73 -20.25
CA SER A 288 -31.59 -7.23 -19.33
C SER A 288 -32.15 -8.40 -18.53
N LEU A 289 -32.55 -8.14 -17.28
CA LEU A 289 -33.27 -9.09 -16.46
C LEU A 289 -34.79 -8.90 -16.65
N THR A 290 -35.53 -10.01 -16.78
CA THR A 290 -36.99 -10.00 -16.72
C THR A 290 -37.45 -9.90 -15.26
N SER A 291 -38.71 -9.53 -15.04
CA SER A 291 -39.31 -9.47 -13.69
C SER A 291 -39.40 -10.83 -12.99
N SER A 292 -39.06 -11.93 -13.67
CA SER A 292 -38.94 -13.29 -13.13
C SER A 292 -37.49 -13.73 -12.89
N GLY A 293 -36.51 -12.86 -13.11
CA GLY A 293 -35.08 -13.14 -12.88
C GLY A 293 -34.36 -13.86 -14.02
N GLU A 294 -34.96 -13.95 -15.22
CA GLU A 294 -34.29 -14.52 -16.39
C GLU A 294 -33.50 -13.46 -17.15
N VAL A 295 -32.34 -13.84 -17.68
CA VAL A 295 -31.47 -12.95 -18.45
C VAL A 295 -31.84 -13.00 -19.94
N GLN A 296 -32.12 -11.85 -20.55
CA GLN A 296 -32.48 -11.69 -21.96
C GLN A 296 -31.57 -10.68 -22.68
N LEU A 297 -31.24 -10.94 -23.94
CA LEU A 297 -30.50 -10.00 -24.79
C LEU A 297 -31.38 -8.82 -25.24
N ILE A 298 -30.86 -7.60 -25.13
CA ILE A 298 -31.49 -6.36 -25.55
C ILE A 298 -31.19 -6.17 -27.05
N ASN A 299 -32.03 -6.74 -27.91
CA ASN A 299 -32.13 -6.52 -29.37
C ASN A 299 -30.88 -6.81 -30.23
N SER A 300 -30.80 -8.03 -30.78
CA SER A 300 -30.03 -8.31 -32.00
C SER A 300 -30.88 -7.94 -33.23
N GLY A 301 -30.74 -6.72 -33.72
CA GLY A 301 -31.39 -6.25 -34.94
C GLY A 301 -30.77 -6.83 -36.22
N THR A 302 -30.92 -8.13 -36.46
CA THR A 302 -30.61 -8.77 -37.75
C THR A 302 -31.74 -9.74 -38.12
N THR A 303 -32.48 -9.38 -39.17
CA THR A 303 -33.33 -10.29 -39.96
C THR A 303 -32.50 -11.38 -40.61
#